data_AF-A0A6J5YL42-F1
#
_entry.id   AF-A0A6J5YL42-F1
#
_cell.length_a   1.000
_cell.length_b   1.000
_cell.length_c   1.000
_cell.angle_alpha   90.00
_cell.angle_beta   90.00
_cell.angle_gamma   90.00
#
_symmetry.space_group_name_H-M   'P 1'
#
loop_
_entity.id
_entity.type
_entity.pdbx_description
1 polymer ?
#
loop_
_entity_poly.entity_id
_entity_poly.type
_entity_poly.pdbx_seq_one_letter_code
_entity_poly.pdbx_strand_id
1 'polypeptide(L)'
;MIALCPLDSGVDIEIAATSKELPLLKVSTPPHGAAYVPHVCAELAKRLEPLVLVLHGTTAIHAPAIALSRRSLRSPAVHYVLVDPAMPVIGGDYGDWPDAPVTVILSEKPPEYAKEAALQARLRGWRITHESLAQVLESLSD
;
A
#
# COMPACT_ATOMS: atom_id res chain seq x y z
N MET A 1 10.72 4.01 7.31
CA MET A 1 10.61 2.53 7.36
C MET A 1 9.53 2.09 6.37
N ILE A 2 9.65 0.91 5.75
CA ILE A 2 8.68 0.44 4.75
C ILE A 2 7.82 -0.66 5.37
N ALA A 3 6.50 -0.54 5.29
CA ALA A 3 5.56 -1.53 5.79
C ALA A 3 4.82 -2.23 4.64
N LEU A 4 5.01 -3.54 4.53
CA LEU A 4 4.34 -4.42 3.57
C LEU A 4 3.04 -4.94 4.18
N CYS A 5 1.89 -4.62 3.57
CA CYS A 5 0.57 -5.06 4.02
C CYS A 5 0.10 -6.26 3.17
N PRO A 6 0.27 -7.53 3.63
CA PRO A 6 -0.07 -8.71 2.83
C PRO A 6 -1.58 -8.90 2.73
N LEU A 7 -2.08 -9.78 1.86
CA LEU A 7 -3.44 -10.37 2.02
C LEU A 7 -3.39 -11.87 2.22
N ASP A 8 -2.54 -12.58 1.47
CA ASP A 8 -2.46 -14.02 1.55
C ASP A 8 -1.17 -14.50 0.88
N SER A 9 -0.67 -15.60 1.43
CA SER A 9 0.62 -16.29 1.24
C SER A 9 1.23 -16.48 -0.17
N GLY A 10 0.63 -15.96 -1.24
CA GLY A 10 1.11 -16.12 -2.62
C GLY A 10 1.95 -14.98 -3.20
N VAL A 11 1.74 -13.72 -2.80
CA VAL A 11 2.41 -12.55 -3.42
C VAL A 11 3.51 -11.95 -2.55
N ASP A 12 3.59 -12.37 -1.29
CA ASP A 12 4.61 -11.94 -0.35
C ASP A 12 6.04 -12.34 -0.76
N ILE A 13 6.18 -13.39 -1.57
CA ILE A 13 7.47 -14.02 -1.89
C ILE A 13 8.24 -13.20 -2.93
N GLU A 14 7.57 -12.56 -3.89
CA GLU A 14 8.23 -11.71 -4.89
C GLU A 14 8.56 -10.32 -4.31
N ILE A 15 7.65 -9.75 -3.52
CA ILE A 15 7.85 -8.43 -2.87
C ILE A 15 8.97 -8.46 -1.81
N ALA A 16 9.09 -9.56 -1.05
CA ALA A 16 10.14 -9.73 -0.05
C ALA A 16 11.52 -10.05 -0.65
N ALA A 17 11.59 -10.61 -1.87
CA ALA A 17 12.85 -10.92 -2.54
C ALA A 17 13.59 -9.66 -3.03
N THR A 18 12.87 -8.54 -3.15
CA THR A 18 13.33 -7.33 -3.85
C THR A 18 14.10 -6.34 -2.97
N SER A 19 14.00 -6.41 -1.64
CA SER A 19 14.69 -5.45 -0.75
C SER A 19 15.58 -6.15 0.26
N LYS A 20 16.82 -6.44 -0.15
CA LYS A 20 17.85 -7.05 0.71
C LYS A 20 18.50 -6.05 1.68
N GLU A 21 18.25 -4.76 1.51
CA GLU A 21 18.98 -3.67 2.22
C GLU A 21 18.07 -2.64 2.92
N LEU A 22 16.75 -2.66 2.71
CA LEU A 22 15.84 -1.69 3.35
C LEU A 22 15.20 -2.25 4.63
N PRO A 23 15.00 -1.45 5.69
CA PRO A 23 14.28 -1.88 6.88
C PRO A 23 12.81 -2.11 6.55
N LEU A 24 12.47 -3.38 6.29
CA LEU A 24 11.13 -3.85 5.98
C LEU A 24 10.39 -4.30 7.25
N LEU A 25 9.22 -3.73 7.49
CA LEU A 25 8.21 -4.27 8.38
C LEU A 25 7.23 -5.11 7.54
N LYS A 26 7.27 -6.42 7.70
CA LYS A 26 6.22 -7.29 7.17
C LYS A 26 5.06 -7.34 8.17
N VAL A 27 3.92 -6.75 7.83
CA VAL A 27 2.69 -6.91 8.63
C VAL A 27 2.26 -8.37 8.51
N SER A 28 1.86 -8.99 9.61
CA SER A 28 1.40 -10.38 9.59
C SER A 28 0.06 -10.48 8.86
N THR A 29 -0.19 -11.60 8.16
CA THR A 29 -1.53 -11.89 7.66
C THR A 29 -2.49 -12.08 8.83
N PRO A 30 -3.75 -11.63 8.73
CA PRO A 30 -4.73 -11.84 9.78
C PRO A 30 -4.97 -13.35 10.00
N PRO A 31 -5.14 -13.81 11.24
CA PRO A 31 -5.56 -15.18 11.51
C PRO A 31 -6.96 -15.45 10.92
N HIS A 32 -7.28 -16.72 10.65
CA HIS A 32 -8.57 -17.11 10.07
C HIS A 32 -9.75 -16.47 10.82
N GLY A 33 -10.62 -15.78 10.09
CA GLY A 33 -11.81 -15.12 10.63
C GLY A 33 -11.60 -13.73 11.22
N ALA A 34 -10.36 -13.23 11.34
CA ALA A 34 -10.10 -11.86 11.75
C ALA A 34 -10.31 -10.88 10.58
N ALA A 35 -10.91 -9.72 10.89
CA ALA A 35 -11.09 -8.67 9.90
C ALA A 35 -9.72 -8.06 9.52
N TYR A 36 -9.45 -7.98 8.21
CA TYR A 36 -8.19 -7.52 7.64
C TYR A 36 -7.74 -6.15 8.17
N VAL A 37 -8.63 -5.15 8.05
CA VAL A 37 -8.29 -3.76 8.38
C VAL A 37 -7.94 -3.58 9.87
N PRO A 38 -8.77 -4.03 10.84
CA PRO A 38 -8.40 -3.95 12.26
C PRO A 38 -7.06 -4.61 12.59
N HIS A 39 -6.78 -5.77 11.98
CA HIS A 39 -5.51 -6.50 12.19
C HIS A 39 -4.31 -5.69 11.71
N VAL A 40 -4.34 -5.22 10.45
CA VAL A 40 -3.26 -4.40 9.88
C VAL A 40 -3.06 -3.12 10.67
N CYS A 41 -4.14 -2.43 11.02
CA CYS A 41 -4.08 -1.21 11.83
C CYS A 41 -3.46 -1.46 13.21
N ALA A 42 -3.79 -2.59 13.88
CA ALA A 42 -3.22 -2.94 15.17
C ALA A 42 -1.71 -3.24 15.11
N GLU A 43 -1.25 -3.94 14.07
CA GLU A 43 0.19 -4.17 13.86
C GLU A 43 0.94 -2.87 13.58
N LEU A 44 0.38 -2.03 12.71
CA LEU A 44 0.95 -0.73 12.38
C LEU A 44 0.97 0.19 13.61
N ALA A 45 -0.01 0.14 14.50
CA ALA A 45 -0.08 0.97 15.70
C ALA A 45 1.10 0.78 16.68
N LYS A 46 1.81 -0.35 16.60
CA LYS A 46 3.03 -0.62 17.38
C LYS A 46 4.24 0.20 16.92
N ARG A 47 4.10 0.89 15.79
CA ARG A 47 5.15 1.67 15.11
C ARG A 47 4.67 3.10 15.00
N LEU A 48 5.50 4.05 15.45
CA LEU A 48 5.18 5.48 15.41
C LEU A 48 6.11 6.25 14.45
N GLU A 49 7.18 5.61 14.00
CA GLU A 49 8.08 6.11 12.99
C GLU A 49 7.39 6.36 11.64
N PRO A 50 7.91 7.26 10.80
CA PRO A 50 7.36 7.51 9.47
C PRO A 50 7.38 6.26 8.58
N LEU A 51 6.20 5.90 8.05
CA LEU A 51 6.00 4.68 7.25
C LEU A 51 5.67 4.97 5.79
N VAL A 52 6.38 4.30 4.89
CA VAL A 52 5.93 4.07 3.52
C VAL A 52 5.06 2.82 3.53
N LEU A 53 3.80 2.92 3.12
CA LEU A 53 2.86 1.81 3.11
C LEU A 53 2.81 1.18 1.72
N VAL A 54 3.10 -0.11 1.64
CA VAL A 54 3.04 -0.88 0.39
C VAL A 54 1.82 -1.80 0.44
N LEU A 55 0.93 -1.65 -0.54
CA LEU A 55 -0.26 -2.48 -0.72
C LEU A 55 -0.25 -3.08 -2.12
N HIS A 56 -0.83 -4.27 -2.26
CA HIS A 56 -0.81 -5.02 -3.51
C HIS A 56 -2.21 -5.53 -3.86
N GLY A 57 -2.57 -5.46 -5.14
CA GLY A 57 -3.79 -6.09 -5.63
C GLY A 57 -5.03 -5.53 -4.94
N THR A 58 -5.89 -6.44 -4.51
CA THR A 58 -7.14 -6.12 -3.82
C THR A 58 -6.96 -5.51 -2.44
N THR A 59 -5.78 -5.57 -1.82
CA THR A 59 -5.55 -4.96 -0.50
C THR A 59 -5.54 -3.45 -0.55
N ALA A 60 -5.17 -2.89 -1.71
CA ALA A 60 -5.10 -1.45 -1.93
C ALA A 60 -6.45 -0.74 -1.71
N ILE A 61 -7.58 -1.46 -1.84
CA ILE A 61 -8.91 -0.92 -1.56
C ILE A 61 -9.05 -0.44 -0.11
N HIS A 62 -8.25 -1.00 0.80
CA HIS A 62 -8.26 -0.69 2.23
C HIS A 62 -7.29 0.42 2.63
N ALA A 63 -6.49 0.94 1.69
CA ALA A 63 -5.54 2.02 1.96
C ALA A 63 -6.18 3.23 2.67
N PRO A 64 -7.40 3.69 2.33
CA PRO A 64 -8.02 4.82 3.03
C PRO A 64 -8.32 4.54 4.50
N ALA A 65 -8.78 3.33 4.83
CA ALA A 65 -9.09 2.95 6.21
C ALA A 65 -7.82 2.84 7.07
N ILE A 66 -6.75 2.30 6.47
CA ILE A 66 -5.43 2.22 7.11
C ILE A 66 -4.85 3.63 7.33
N ALA A 67 -4.99 4.52 6.35
CA ALA A 67 -4.60 5.92 6.45
C ALA A 67 -5.32 6.64 7.60
N LEU A 68 -6.64 6.48 7.70
CA LEU A 68 -7.44 7.06 8.78
C LEU A 68 -6.96 6.60 10.16
N SER A 69 -6.65 5.31 10.32
CA SER A 69 -6.12 4.77 11.57
C SER A 69 -4.78 5.40 11.92
N ARG A 70 -3.85 5.49 10.96
CA ARG A 70 -2.52 6.11 11.12
C ARG A 70 -2.61 7.59 11.51
N ARG A 71 -3.50 8.36 10.86
CA ARG A 71 -3.77 9.77 11.24
C ARG A 71 -4.29 9.90 12.66
N SER A 72 -5.17 9.00 13.08
CA SER A 72 -5.71 9.00 14.45
C SER A 72 -4.63 8.77 15.50
N LEU A 73 -3.54 8.09 15.13
CA LEU A 73 -2.34 7.91 15.95
C LEU A 73 -1.33 9.07 15.85
N ARG A 74 -1.65 10.15 15.13
CA ARG A 74 -0.75 11.28 14.84
C ARG A 74 0.57 10.85 14.19
N SER A 75 0.53 9.75 13.45
CA SER A 75 1.67 9.17 12.75
C SER A 75 1.18 8.75 11.35
N PRO A 76 0.87 9.72 10.47
CA PRO A 76 0.40 9.43 9.11
C PRO A 76 1.47 8.68 8.31
N ALA A 77 1.05 8.01 7.24
CA ALA A 77 2.00 7.50 6.25
C ALA A 77 2.72 8.67 5.56
N VAL A 78 3.95 8.45 5.14
CA VAL A 78 4.71 9.45 4.34
C VAL A 78 4.57 9.22 2.85
N HIS A 79 4.23 8.00 2.45
CA HIS A 79 4.03 7.63 1.04
C HIS A 79 3.19 6.34 0.94
N TYR A 80 2.43 6.20 -0.14
CA TYR A 80 1.73 4.98 -0.50
C TYR A 80 2.31 4.41 -1.79
N VAL A 81 2.74 3.15 -1.76
CA VAL A 81 3.14 2.41 -2.97
C VAL A 81 2.12 1.31 -3.22
N LEU A 82 1.44 1.38 -4.35
CA LEU A 82 0.34 0.51 -4.71
C LEU A 82 0.75 -0.34 -5.91
N VAL A 83 0.91 -1.65 -5.71
CA VAL A 83 1.32 -2.58 -6.77
C VAL A 83 0.09 -3.29 -7.34
N ASP A 84 -0.14 -3.14 -8.64
CA ASP A 84 -1.32 -3.67 -9.33
C ASP A 84 -2.63 -3.46 -8.55
N PRO A 85 -2.97 -2.24 -8.11
CA PRO A 85 -4.01 -2.06 -7.10
C PRO A 85 -5.42 -2.23 -7.65
N ALA A 86 -6.33 -2.72 -6.79
CA ALA A 86 -7.74 -2.39 -6.90
C ALA A 86 -8.00 -1.04 -6.24
N MET A 87 -8.77 -0.16 -6.90
CA MET A 87 -9.08 1.16 -6.34
C MET A 87 -10.27 1.13 -5.39
N PRO A 88 -10.25 1.95 -4.33
CA PRO A 88 -11.45 2.24 -3.57
C PRO A 88 -12.49 2.94 -4.45
N VAL A 89 -13.78 2.63 -4.20
CA VAL A 89 -14.89 3.21 -4.93
C VAL A 89 -14.93 4.73 -4.74
N ILE A 90 -15.06 5.46 -5.84
CA ILE A 90 -15.12 6.92 -5.86
C ILE A 90 -16.40 7.39 -5.17
N GLY A 91 -16.29 8.32 -4.21
CA GLY A 91 -17.45 8.93 -3.53
C GLY A 91 -18.04 8.10 -2.37
N GLY A 92 -17.35 7.06 -1.90
CA GLY A 92 -17.72 6.33 -0.68
C GLY A 92 -17.27 7.03 0.61
N ASP A 93 -17.43 6.35 1.75
CA ASP A 93 -17.17 6.84 3.13
C ASP A 93 -15.70 7.22 3.45
N TYR A 94 -14.82 7.28 2.46
CA TYR A 94 -13.36 7.28 2.64
C TYR A 94 -12.68 8.67 2.59
N GLY A 95 -13.45 9.76 2.67
CA GLY A 95 -12.98 11.12 3.01
C GLY A 95 -11.79 11.67 2.19
N ASP A 96 -10.93 12.46 2.85
CA ASP A 96 -9.78 13.19 2.27
C ASP A 96 -8.55 12.32 1.91
N TRP A 97 -8.74 11.02 1.65
CA TRP A 97 -7.64 10.17 1.18
C TRP A 97 -7.39 10.43 -0.32
N PRO A 98 -6.13 10.63 -0.74
CA PRO A 98 -4.89 10.35 -0.03
C PRO A 98 -4.35 11.51 0.82
N ASP A 99 -3.79 11.19 1.97
CA ASP A 99 -3.14 12.11 2.92
C ASP A 99 -1.60 12.16 2.78
N ALA A 100 -1.05 11.41 1.83
CA ALA A 100 0.35 11.43 1.44
C ALA A 100 0.49 11.09 -0.06
N PRO A 101 1.64 11.36 -0.70
CA PRO A 101 1.85 11.03 -2.10
C PRO A 101 1.64 9.53 -2.39
N VAL A 102 1.12 9.23 -3.58
CA VAL A 102 0.82 7.87 -4.03
C VAL A 102 1.60 7.56 -5.31
N THR A 103 2.29 6.41 -5.31
CA THR A 103 2.90 5.81 -6.49
C THR A 103 2.20 4.49 -6.81
N VAL A 104 1.73 4.36 -8.05
CA VAL A 104 1.17 3.12 -8.58
C VAL A 104 2.20 2.41 -9.44
N ILE A 105 2.44 1.14 -9.15
CA ILE A 105 3.28 0.25 -9.95
C ILE A 105 2.35 -0.69 -10.72
N LEU A 106 2.51 -0.74 -12.03
CA LEU A 106 1.85 -1.71 -12.89
C LEU A 106 2.84 -2.75 -13.38
N SER A 107 2.58 -4.03 -13.10
CA SER A 107 3.35 -5.13 -13.65
C SER A 107 3.22 -5.22 -15.17
N GLU A 108 4.00 -6.09 -15.81
CA GLU A 108 3.96 -6.29 -17.27
C GLU A 108 2.59 -6.81 -17.75
N LYS A 109 1.92 -7.62 -16.92
CA LYS A 109 0.60 -8.20 -17.21
C LYS A 109 -0.35 -7.92 -16.05
N PRO A 110 -0.75 -6.65 -15.87
CA PRO A 110 -1.55 -6.26 -14.73
C PRO A 110 -2.97 -6.82 -14.89
N PRO A 111 -3.64 -7.21 -13.78
CA PRO A 111 -5.03 -7.64 -13.82
C PRO A 111 -5.94 -6.49 -14.31
N GLU A 112 -7.10 -6.84 -14.86
CA GLU A 112 -8.02 -5.86 -15.49
C GLU A 112 -8.37 -4.70 -14.55
N TYR A 113 -8.67 -5.01 -13.28
CA TYR A 113 -8.96 -4.01 -12.25
C TYR A 113 -7.79 -3.03 -12.00
N ALA A 114 -6.54 -3.48 -12.18
CA ALA A 114 -5.37 -2.63 -12.00
C ALA A 114 -5.18 -1.66 -13.18
N LYS A 115 -5.61 -2.03 -14.39
CA LYS A 115 -5.65 -1.12 -15.54
C LYS A 115 -6.67 0.00 -15.32
N GLU A 116 -7.86 -0.36 -14.83
CA GLU A 116 -8.90 0.62 -14.45
C GLU A 116 -8.40 1.53 -13.32
N ALA A 117 -7.73 0.94 -12.32
CA ALA A 117 -7.10 1.67 -11.23
C ALA A 117 -6.06 2.68 -11.72
N ALA A 118 -5.26 2.33 -12.73
CA ALA A 118 -4.29 3.24 -13.30
C ALA A 118 -4.96 4.43 -13.99
N LEU A 119 -6.05 4.23 -14.73
CA LEU A 119 -6.82 5.35 -15.29
C LEU A 119 -7.31 6.29 -14.18
N GLN A 120 -7.85 5.71 -13.11
CA GLN A 120 -8.29 6.43 -11.92
C GLN A 120 -7.17 7.18 -11.20
N ALA A 121 -5.97 6.61 -11.14
CA ALA A 121 -4.78 7.23 -10.56
C ALA A 121 -4.29 8.42 -11.41
N ARG A 122 -4.34 8.31 -12.75
CA ARG A 122 -4.00 9.42 -13.67
C ARG A 122 -4.90 10.63 -13.44
N LEU A 123 -6.20 10.40 -13.31
CA LEU A 123 -7.18 11.46 -13.06
C LEU A 123 -6.96 12.19 -11.73
N ARG A 124 -6.32 11.52 -10.77
CA ARG A 124 -5.94 12.08 -9.46
C ARG A 124 -4.53 12.69 -9.46
N GLY A 125 -3.79 12.63 -10.57
CA GLY A 125 -2.43 13.15 -10.68
C GLY A 125 -1.37 12.33 -9.93
N TRP A 126 -1.63 11.04 -9.65
CA TRP A 126 -0.66 10.18 -8.97
C TRP A 126 0.45 9.71 -9.91
N ARG A 127 1.62 9.40 -9.35
CA ARG A 127 2.72 8.81 -10.12
C ARG A 127 2.32 7.40 -10.52
N ILE A 128 2.49 7.07 -11.79
CA ILE A 128 2.30 5.71 -12.32
C ILE A 128 3.59 5.30 -13.00
N THR A 129 4.06 4.10 -12.68
CA THR A 129 5.33 3.56 -13.19
C THR A 129 5.22 2.07 -13.49
N HIS A 130 6.11 1.61 -14.36
CA HIS A 130 6.36 0.19 -14.63
C HIS A 130 7.70 -0.26 -14.02
N GLU A 131 8.37 0.61 -13.27
CA GLU A 131 9.57 0.28 -12.49
C GLU A 131 9.24 -0.80 -11.45
N SER A 132 10.25 -1.62 -11.13
CA SER A 132 10.11 -2.61 -10.06
C SER A 132 9.90 -1.93 -8.70
N LEU A 133 9.33 -2.67 -7.75
CA LEU A 133 9.14 -2.18 -6.39
C LEU A 133 10.46 -1.74 -5.73
N ALA A 134 11.58 -2.43 -5.96
CA ALA A 134 12.90 -2.01 -5.45
C ALA A 134 13.24 -0.61 -5.92
N GLN A 135 13.20 -0.38 -7.23
CA GLN A 135 13.58 0.88 -7.85
C GLN A 135 12.73 2.04 -7.31
N VAL A 136 11.42 1.81 -7.13
CA VAL A 136 10.54 2.81 -6.53
C VAL A 136 10.94 3.09 -5.08
N LEU A 137 11.16 2.07 -4.27
CA LEU A 137 11.51 2.23 -2.85
C LEU A 137 12.90 2.87 -2.64
N GLU A 138 13.87 2.55 -3.50
CA GLU A 138 15.18 3.20 -3.55
C GLU A 138 15.02 4.70 -3.84
N SER A 139 14.21 5.06 -4.84
CA SER A 139 13.96 6.48 -5.19
C SER A 139 13.23 7.29 -4.11
N LEU A 140 12.64 6.63 -3.11
CA LEU A 140 11.98 7.27 -1.96
C LEU A 140 12.88 7.35 -0.73
N SER A 141 14.07 6.74 -0.78
CA SER A 141 15.04 6.71 0.31
C SER A 141 16.16 7.75 0.16
N ASP A 142 16.26 8.39 -1.01
CA ASP A 142 17.14 9.53 -1.31
C ASP A 142 16.55 10.87 -0.83
#